data_AF-A0A7X5FEW6-F1
#
_entry.id   AF-A0A7X5FEW6-F1
#
_cell.length_a   1.000
_cell.length_b   1.000
_cell.length_c   1.000
_cell.angle_alpha   90.00
_cell.angle_beta   90.00
_cell.angle_gamma   90.00
#
_symmetry.space_group_name_H-M   'P 1'
#
loop_
_entity.id
_entity.type
_entity.pdbx_description
1 polymer ?
#
loop_
_entity_poly.entity_id
_entity_poly.type
_entity_poly.pdbx_seq_one_letter_code
_entity_poly.pdbx_strand_id
1 'polypeptide(L)'
;LGHLEEKDVPVEITPYTEGRFKWITTRNLQFIPKERLQRSSNYTVKIKSGLLSMDGLEVKGQERKFITRPLRYFSLSKETTVYNQPISIYFNQPVDLERT
;
A
#
# COMPACT_ATOMS: atom_id res chain seq x y z
N LEU A 1 -16.43 20.16 17.90
CA LEU A 1 -15.96 19.77 16.55
C LEU A 1 -15.31 18.40 16.69
N GLY A 2 -16.01 17.37 16.19
CA GLY A 2 -15.97 15.99 16.68
C GLY A 2 -14.63 15.28 16.52
N HIS A 3 -14.13 14.80 17.66
CA HIS A 3 -13.03 13.86 17.81
C HIS A 3 -13.60 12.45 17.59
N LEU A 4 -13.79 12.05 16.33
CA LEU A 4 -14.01 10.64 15.99
C LEU A 4 -12.63 9.98 16.05
N GLU A 5 -12.22 9.62 17.27
CA GLU A 5 -11.08 8.76 17.54
C GLU A 5 -11.25 7.47 16.74
N GLU A 6 -10.33 7.25 15.79
CA GLU A 6 -9.57 6.02 15.45
C GLU A 6 -10.21 4.62 15.59
N LYS A 7 -11.17 4.39 16.48
CA LYS A 7 -11.69 3.07 16.88
C LYS A 7 -12.83 2.50 16.05
N ASP A 8 -13.62 3.30 15.33
CA ASP A 8 -14.86 2.81 14.68
C ASP A 8 -14.89 3.00 13.16
N VAL A 9 -13.74 3.00 12.51
CA VAL A 9 -13.69 2.95 11.04
C VAL A 9 -13.74 1.49 10.62
N PRO A 10 -14.82 0.99 9.98
CA PRO A 10 -14.94 -0.41 9.60
C PRO A 10 -14.25 -0.67 8.25
N VAL A 11 -12.97 -0.26 8.15
CA VAL A 11 -12.11 -0.46 6.99
C VAL A 11 -11.03 -1.49 7.35
N GLU A 12 -10.94 -2.54 6.55
CA GLU A 12 -9.91 -3.56 6.63
C GLU A 12 -8.89 -3.36 5.51
N ILE A 13 -7.61 -3.44 5.85
CA ILE A 13 -6.50 -3.37 4.90
C ILE A 13 -5.71 -4.66 4.99
N THR A 14 -5.57 -5.34 3.85
CA THR A 14 -4.82 -6.59 3.72
C THR A 14 -3.70 -6.40 2.68
N PRO A 15 -2.43 -6.71 2.99
CA PRO A 15 -1.90 -7.22 4.26
C PRO A 15 -2.06 -6.20 5.41
N TYR A 16 -2.15 -6.72 6.64
CA TYR A 16 -2.33 -5.91 7.84
C TYR A 16 -1.28 -4.80 7.89
N THR A 17 -1.76 -3.57 7.96
CA THR A 17 -0.91 -2.38 8.01
C THR A 17 -1.29 -1.56 9.21
N GLU A 18 -0.36 -1.41 10.15
CA GLU A 18 -0.55 -0.55 11.30
C GLU A 18 -0.59 0.92 10.84
N GLY A 19 -1.57 1.67 11.34
CA GLY A 19 -1.77 3.06 10.97
C GLY A 19 -3.02 3.64 11.60
N ARG A 20 -3.27 4.90 11.29
CA ARG A 20 -4.40 5.66 11.83
C ARG A 20 -5.29 6.20 10.73
N PHE A 21 -6.56 6.34 11.03
CA PHE A 21 -7.52 6.98 10.13
C PHE A 21 -7.75 8.43 10.54
N LYS A 22 -7.83 9.31 9.55
CA LYS A 22 -8.13 10.73 9.72
C LYS A 22 -9.24 11.13 8.77
N TRP A 23 -10.33 11.65 9.32
CA TRP A 23 -11.39 12.29 8.53
C TRP A 23 -10.88 13.63 8.02
N ILE A 24 -10.83 13.79 6.70
CA ILE A 24 -10.47 15.06 6.05
C ILE A 24 -11.74 15.84 5.71
N THR A 25 -12.79 15.15 5.28
CA THR A 25 -14.15 15.71 5.13
C THR A 25 -15.18 14.63 5.49
N THR A 26 -16.47 14.96 5.45
CA THR A 26 -17.59 14.02 5.68
C THR A 26 -17.62 12.82 4.73
N ARG A 27 -16.91 12.90 3.59
CA ARG A 27 -16.85 11.85 2.56
C ARG A 27 -15.43 11.39 2.24
N ASN A 28 -14.40 12.04 2.81
CA ASN A 28 -13.01 11.70 2.57
C ASN A 28 -12.35 11.25 3.85
N LEU A 29 -12.02 9.97 3.88
CA LEU A 29 -11.26 9.33 4.94
C LEU A 29 -9.85 9.05 4.43
N GLN A 30 -8.84 9.52 5.17
CA GLN A 30 -7.44 9.27 4.86
C GLN A 30 -6.88 8.24 5.84
N PHE A 31 -6.27 7.19 5.30
CA PHE A 31 -5.43 6.27 6.07
C PHE A 31 -3.98 6.76 6.07
N ILE A 32 -3.37 6.85 7.25
CA ILE A 32 -1.98 7.26 7.45
C ILE A 32 -1.25 6.06 8.07
N PRO A 33 -0.46 5.30 7.28
CA PRO A 33 0.28 4.18 7.81
C PRO A 33 1.37 4.67 8.77
N LYS A 34 1.63 3.92 9.84
CA LYS A 34 2.67 4.24 10.84
C LYS A 34 4.06 4.08 10.22
N GLU A 35 4.22 3.07 9.38
CA GLU A 35 5.44 2.77 8.65
C GLU A 35 5.20 2.81 7.14
N ARG A 36 6.28 2.65 6.35
CA ARG A 36 6.11 2.56 4.89
C ARG A 36 5.39 1.25 4.54
N LEU A 37 4.47 1.33 3.58
CA LEU A 37 3.81 0.14 3.02
C LEU A 37 4.84 -0.83 2.44
N GLN A 38 4.51 -2.13 2.51
CA GLN A 38 5.31 -3.19 1.91
C GLN A 38 5.44 -2.94 0.40
N ARG A 39 6.67 -3.05 -0.10
CA ARG A 39 6.98 -2.80 -1.52
C ARG A 39 6.55 -3.99 -2.37
N SER A 40 6.27 -3.75 -3.65
CA SER A 40 5.87 -4.77 -4.61
C SER A 40 4.77 -5.72 -4.10
N SER A 41 3.85 -5.19 -3.29
CA SER A 41 2.83 -5.96 -2.59
C SER A 41 1.43 -5.54 -3.04
N ASN A 42 0.55 -6.53 -3.17
CA ASN A 42 -0.86 -6.30 -3.49
C ASN A 42 -1.61 -5.95 -2.21
N TYR A 43 -2.26 -4.80 -2.22
CA TYR A 43 -3.08 -4.31 -1.13
C TYR A 43 -4.55 -4.34 -1.51
N THR A 44 -5.36 -4.87 -0.61
CA THR A 44 -6.82 -4.86 -0.67
C THR A 44 -7.34 -4.02 0.48
N VAL A 45 -8.12 -2.99 0.15
CA VAL A 45 -8.84 -2.15 1.11
C VAL A 45 -10.30 -2.49 0.99
N LYS A 46 -10.90 -2.97 2.09
CA LYS A 46 -12.30 -3.38 2.16
C LYS A 46 -13.02 -2.51 3.18
N ILE A 47 -14.02 -1.79 2.71
CA ILE A 47 -14.99 -1.09 3.56
C ILE A 47 -16.09 -2.11 3.89
N LYS A 48 -16.29 -2.43 5.16
CA LYS A 48 -17.37 -3.33 5.57
C LYS A 48 -18.74 -2.67 5.34
N SER A 49 -19.74 -3.49 5.06
CA SER A 49 -21.14 -3.06 5.08
C SER A 49 -21.55 -2.65 6.49
N GLY A 50 -22.47 -1.68 6.59
CA GLY A 50 -22.92 -1.14 7.88
C GLY A 50 -22.13 0.08 8.38
N LEU A 51 -21.26 0.68 7.54
CA LEU A 51 -20.66 1.98 7.85
C LEU A 51 -21.76 3.04 7.76
N LEU A 52 -22.09 3.69 8.87
CA LEU A 52 -23.03 4.81 8.90
C LEU A 52 -22.29 6.11 8.58
N SER A 53 -22.76 6.84 7.58
CA SER A 53 -22.35 8.23 7.35
C SER A 53 -22.75 9.09 8.57
N MET A 54 -22.18 10.29 8.69
CA MET A 54 -22.59 11.24 9.74
C MET A 54 -24.09 11.56 9.73
N ASP A 55 -24.72 11.41 8.56
CA ASP A 55 -26.17 11.60 8.36
C ASP A 55 -27.00 10.33 8.65
N GLY A 56 -26.39 9.26 9.18
CA GLY A 56 -27.05 7.99 9.47
C GLY A 56 -27.35 7.11 8.25
N LEU A 57 -26.84 7.48 7.07
CA LEU A 57 -27.00 6.71 5.84
C LEU A 57 -26.01 5.57 5.77
N GLU A 58 -26.50 4.38 5.37
CA GLU A 58 -25.65 3.20 5.19
C GLU A 58 -24.77 3.35 3.94
N VAL A 59 -23.45 3.24 4.15
CA VAL A 59 -22.47 3.21 3.07
C VAL A 59 -22.32 1.77 2.61
N LYS A 60 -22.58 1.54 1.32
CA LYS A 60 -22.36 0.23 0.70
C LYS A 60 -20.90 -0.18 0.86
N GLY A 61 -20.68 -1.41 1.32
CA GLY A 61 -19.34 -1.98 1.37
C GLY A 61 -18.69 -1.95 -0.01
N GLN A 62 -17.42 -1.56 -0.05
CA GLN A 62 -16.66 -1.46 -1.29
C GLN A 62 -15.27 -2.05 -1.08
N GLU A 63 -14.80 -2.79 -2.07
CA GLU A 63 -13.46 -3.34 -2.12
C GLU A 63 -12.66 -2.61 -3.20
N ARG A 64 -11.43 -2.22 -2.86
CA ARG A 64 -10.48 -1.60 -3.78
C ARG A 64 -9.14 -2.30 -3.66
N LYS A 65 -8.50 -2.54 -4.80
CA LYS A 65 -7.19 -3.19 -4.89
C LYS A 65 -6.19 -2.23 -5.52
N PHE A 66 -4.99 -2.18 -4.98
CA PHE A 66 -3.87 -1.45 -5.56
C PHE A 66 -2.57 -2.21 -5.34
N ILE A 67 -1.57 -1.93 -6.17
CA ILE A 67 -0.23 -2.49 -6.02
C ILE A 67 0.75 -1.38 -5.67
N THR A 68 1.60 -1.62 -4.66
CA THR A 68 2.70 -0.69 -4.36
C THR A 68 3.76 -0.77 -5.45
N ARG A 69 4.64 0.24 -5.55
CA ARG A 69 5.61 0.36 -6.65
C ARG A 69 6.34 -0.98 -6.89
N PRO A 70 6.14 -1.63 -8.06
CA PRO A 70 6.75 -2.92 -8.34
C PRO A 70 8.26 -2.76 -8.45
N LEU A 71 8.98 -3.80 -8.05
CA LEU A 71 10.40 -3.90 -8.31
C LEU A 71 10.62 -3.89 -9.83
N ARG A 72 11.45 -2.98 -10.34
CA ARG A 72 11.85 -2.95 -11.75
C ARG A 72 13.36 -3.15 -11.81
N TYR A 73 13.79 -4.11 -12.63
CA TYR A 73 15.20 -4.24 -12.96
C TYR A 73 15.60 -3.12 -13.91
N PHE A 74 16.79 -2.57 -13.73
CA PHE A 74 17.36 -1.53 -14.59
C PHE A 74 18.43 -2.19 -15.46
N SER A 75 18.08 -2.46 -16.73
CA SER A 75 18.91 -2.87 -17.89
C SER A 75 20.02 -3.92 -17.72
N LEU A 76 20.01 -4.92 -18.61
CA LEU A 76 21.19 -5.73 -18.95
C LEU A 76 22.31 -4.82 -19.49
N SER A 77 23.56 -5.17 -19.22
CA SER A 77 24.74 -4.59 -19.86
C SER A 77 24.61 -4.65 -21.39
N LYS A 78 25.11 -3.61 -22.07
CA LYS A 78 25.11 -3.43 -23.54
C LYS A 78 25.36 -4.73 -24.32
N GLU A 79 24.75 -4.84 -25.50
CA GLU A 79 24.72 -5.97 -26.47
C GLU A 79 26.09 -6.55 -26.91
N THR A 80 27.22 -6.15 -26.33
CA THR A 80 28.55 -6.67 -26.66
C THR A 80 29.33 -6.95 -25.37
N THR A 81 29.12 -8.13 -24.79
CA THR A 81 29.87 -8.62 -23.63
C THR A 81 31.28 -9.04 -24.06
N VAL A 82 32.31 -8.35 -23.57
CA VAL A 82 33.69 -8.86 -23.62
C VAL A 82 33.83 -9.92 -22.52
N TYR A 83 34.50 -11.05 -22.80
CA TYR A 83 34.58 -12.25 -21.94
C TYR A 83 34.95 -11.99 -20.46
N ASN A 84 35.59 -10.86 -20.16
CA ASN A 84 36.09 -10.52 -18.83
C ASN A 84 35.33 -9.35 -18.15
N GLN A 85 34.04 -9.17 -18.41
CA GLN A 85 33.24 -8.14 -17.72
C GLN A 85 32.15 -8.75 -16.82
N PRO A 86 31.98 -8.24 -15.59
CA PRO A 86 30.94 -8.71 -14.69
C PRO A 86 29.55 -8.25 -15.16
N ILE A 87 28.59 -9.18 -15.13
CA ILE A 87 27.17 -8.85 -15.33
C ILE A 87 26.71 -8.12 -14.07
N SER A 88 26.38 -6.84 -14.20
CA SER A 88 25.84 -6.02 -13.09
C SER A 88 24.34 -5.84 -13.27
N ILE A 89 23.55 -6.25 -12.28
CA ILE A 89 22.10 -6.06 -12.25
C ILE A 89 21.79 -4.99 -11.20
N TYR A 90 21.15 -3.91 -11.61
CA TYR A 90 20.74 -2.83 -10.72
C TYR A 90 19.24 -2.92 -10.43
N PHE A 91 18.89 -2.85 -9.15
CA PHE A 91 17.51 -2.85 -8.67
C PHE A 91 17.13 -1.46 -8.17
N ASN A 92 15.90 -1.03 -8.42
CA ASN A 92 15.37 0.22 -7.88
C ASN A 92 14.97 0.14 -6.39
N GLN A 93 15.24 -0.99 -5.74
CA GLN A 93 14.95 -1.28 -4.33
C GLN A 93 16.11 -2.09 -3.73
N PRO A 94 16.39 -1.96 -2.42
CA PRO A 94 17.39 -2.80 -1.76
C PRO A 94 16.96 -4.27 -1.87
N VAL A 95 17.88 -5.13 -2.30
CA VAL A 95 17.71 -6.58 -2.37
C VAL A 95 18.51 -7.19 -1.23
N ASP A 96 17.84 -8.03 -0.44
CA ASP A 96 18.49 -8.85 0.58
C ASP A 96 18.99 -10.13 -0.11
N LEU A 97 20.31 -10.29 -0.19
CA LEU A 97 20.95 -11.41 -0.88
C LEU A 97 20.98 -12.70 -0.03
N GLU A 98 20.77 -12.60 1.28
CA GLU A 98 20.91 -13.74 2.22
C GLU A 98 19.62 -14.55 2.39
N ARG A 99 18.50 -14.08 1.82
CA ARG A 99 17.18 -14.72 1.96
C ARG A 99 16.55 -15.09 0.62
N THR A 100 17.40 -15.40 -0.38
CA THR A 100 16.96 -15.85 -1.70
C THR A 100 16.60 -17.33 -1.69
#